data_AF-A0A8T4ZKK7-F1
#
_entry.id   AF-A0A8T4ZKK7-F1
#
_cell.length_a   1.000
_cell.length_b   1.000
_cell.length_c   1.000
_cell.angle_alpha   90.00
_cell.angle_beta   90.00
_cell.angle_gamma   90.00
#
_symmetry.space_group_name_H-M   'P 1'
#
loop_
_entity.id
_entity.type
_entity.pdbx_description
1 polymer ?
#
loop_
_entity_poly.entity_id
_entity_poly.type
_entity_poly.pdbx_seq_one_letter_code
_entity_poly.pdbx_strand_id
1 'polypeptide(L)' 'MTKLASKLVLDGNGSYLGMEKGCFVLKDKSGSIQKYPLFEQEIGEVILKSGNSISTGALASFGFWDIDVLVMTS' A
#
# COMPACT_ATOMS: atom_id res chain seq x y z
N MET A 1 -20.53 -9.43 -10.98
CA MET A 1 -19.38 -10.14 -10.41
C MET A 1 -18.55 -9.11 -9.66
N THR A 2 -18.62 -9.09 -8.33
CA THR A 2 -17.80 -8.20 -7.51
C THR A 2 -16.38 -8.74 -7.54
N LYS A 3 -15.43 -7.99 -8.09
CA LYS A 3 -14.00 -8.32 -8.02
C LYS A 3 -13.62 -8.25 -6.54
N LEU A 4 -12.97 -9.28 -6.01
CA LEU A 4 -12.50 -9.26 -4.61
C LEU A 4 -11.33 -8.27 -4.55
N ALA A 5 -11.56 -7.12 -3.92
CA ALA A 5 -10.53 -6.12 -3.73
C ALA A 5 -9.40 -6.69 -2.84
N SER A 6 -8.16 -6.50 -3.27
CA SER A 6 -6.98 -6.98 -2.56
C SER A 6 -6.69 -6.09 -1.35
N LYS A 7 -6.16 -6.70 -0.28
CA LYS A 7 -5.75 -6.02 0.94
C LYS A 7 -4.23 -5.91 0.99
N LEU A 8 -3.70 -4.71 1.17
CA LEU A 8 -2.28 -4.45 1.35
C LEU A 8 -1.98 -4.24 2.83
N VAL A 9 -1.16 -5.10 3.43
CA VAL A 9 -0.81 -5.00 4.85
C VAL A 9 0.66 -4.67 5.00
N LEU A 10 0.95 -3.52 5.60
CA LEU A 10 2.30 -3.16 6.04
C LEU A 10 2.47 -3.65 7.48
N ASP A 11 2.74 -4.95 7.63
CA ASP A 11 3.00 -5.62 8.90
C ASP A 11 4.45 -6.08 8.95
N GLY A 12 5.30 -5.20 9.47
CA GLY A 12 6.74 -5.38 9.50
C GLY A 12 7.41 -4.15 10.09
N ASN A 13 8.72 -4.22 10.33
CA ASN A 13 9.52 -3.05 10.70
C ASN A 13 10.54 -2.80 9.59
N GLY A 14 10.57 -1.58 9.07
CA GLY A 14 11.50 -1.13 8.03
C GLY A 14 11.00 -1.26 6.60
N SER A 15 9.71 -1.50 6.35
CA SER A 15 9.17 -1.45 4.98
C SER A 15 8.84 -0.02 4.56
N TYR A 16 8.99 0.27 3.27
CA TYR A 16 8.64 1.53 2.64
C TYR A 16 7.61 1.31 1.52
N LEU A 17 6.48 2.02 1.60
CA LEU A 17 5.49 2.06 0.52
C LEU A 17 5.59 3.38 -0.23
N GLY A 18 5.88 3.30 -1.53
CA GLY A 18 5.95 4.44 -2.43
C GLY A 18 5.07 4.24 -3.66
N MET A 19 5.28 5.12 -4.65
CA MET A 19 4.62 5.04 -5.94
C MET A 19 5.61 5.26 -7.08
N GLU A 20 5.42 4.48 -8.14
CA GLU A 20 6.14 4.64 -9.40
C GLU A 20 5.20 4.32 -10.56
N LYS A 21 5.05 5.25 -11.52
CA LYS A 21 4.35 5.01 -12.80
C LYS A 21 2.98 4.31 -12.66
N GLY A 22 2.13 4.80 -11.75
CA GLY A 22 0.79 4.22 -11.54
C GLY A 22 0.77 2.88 -10.79
N CYS A 23 1.87 2.49 -10.15
CA CYS A 23 1.95 1.34 -9.26
C CYS A 23 2.28 1.78 -7.84
N PHE A 24 1.69 1.13 -6.84
CA PHE A 24 2.30 1.12 -5.52
C PHE A 24 3.52 0.21 -5.53
N VAL A 25 4.58 0.65 -4.85
CA VAL A 25 5.83 -0.09 -4.74
C VAL A 25 6.13 -0.30 -3.27
N LEU A 26 6.07 -1.55 -2.82
CA LEU A 26 6.44 -1.95 -1.47
C LEU A 26 7.87 -2.48 -1.51
N LYS A 27 8.75 -1.82 -0.76
CA LYS A 27 10.12 -2.26 -0.54
C LYS A 27 10.28 -2.68 0.92
N ASP A 28 10.72 -3.91 1.15
CA ASP A 28 11.02 -4.38 2.51
C ASP A 28 12.48 -4.07 2.91
N LYS A 29 12.81 -4.33 4.18
CA LYS A 29 14.15 -4.15 4.73
C LYS A 29 15.24 -5.04 4.11
N SER A 30 14.85 -6.18 3.52
CA SER A 30 15.77 -7.07 2.79
C SER A 30 16.02 -6.62 1.35
N GLY A 31 15.33 -5.57 0.90
CA GLY A 31 15.42 -5.05 -0.45
C GLY A 31 14.49 -5.75 -1.44
N SER A 32 13.60 -6.64 -0.99
CA SER A 32 12.58 -7.22 -1.88
C SER A 32 11.60 -6.14 -2.31
N ILE A 33 11.24 -6.17 -3.59
CA ILE A 33 10.32 -5.20 -4.20
C ILE A 33 9.07 -5.93 -4.67
N GLN A 34 7.91 -5.45 -4.25
CA GLN A 34 6.61 -5.87 -4.75
C GLN A 34 5.92 -4.67 -5.39
N LYS A 35 5.27 -4.90 -6.53
CA LYS A 35 4.58 -3.85 -7.29
C LYS A 35 3.10 -4.20 -7.42
N TYR A 36 2.26 -3.21 -7.17
CA TYR A 36 0.80 -3.34 -7.24
C TYR A 36 0.28 -2.31 -8.24
N PRO A 37 0.00 -2.72 -9.50
CA PRO A 37 -0.51 -1.82 -10.53
C PRO A 37 -1.96 -1.41 -10.25
N LEU A 38 -2.21 -0.10 -10.15
CA LEU A 38 -3.52 0.45 -9.79
C LEU A 38 -4.63 0.17 -10.81
N PHE A 39 -4.27 0.05 -12.09
CA PHE A 39 -5.25 -0.14 -13.17
C PHE A 39 -5.64 -1.61 -13.39
N GLU A 40 -4.82 -2.54 -12.92
CA GLU A 40 -5.00 -3.98 -13.18
C GLU A 40 -5.52 -4.69 -11.93
N GLN A 41 -5.04 -4.27 -10.75
CA GLN A 41 -5.37 -4.84 -9.47
C GLN A 41 -6.10 -3.82 -8.60
N GLU A 42 -7.33 -4.17 -8.23
CA GLU A 42 -8.13 -3.37 -7.30
C GLU A 42 -7.63 -3.62 -5.88
N ILE A 43 -7.16 -2.56 -5.22
CA ILE A 43 -6.81 -2.57 -3.80
C ILE A 43 -7.92 -1.82 -3.08
N GLY A 44 -8.64 -2.52 -2.20
CA GLY A 44 -9.76 -1.92 -1.47
C GLY A 44 -9.37 -1.43 -0.08
N GLU A 45 -8.31 -1.99 0.49
CA GLU A 45 -7.90 -1.67 1.86
C GLU A 45 -6.37 -1.70 2.00
N VAL A 46 -5.83 -0.71 2.72
CA VAL A 46 -4.46 -0.68 3.19
C VAL A 46 -4.43 -0.60 4.72
N ILE A 47 -3.68 -1.51 5.34
CA ILE A 47 -3.39 -1.47 6.77
C ILE A 47 -1.96 -0.98 6.98
N LEU A 48 -1.83 0.13 7.71
CA LEU A 48 -0.56 0.73 8.10
C LEU A 48 -0.30 0.44 9.58
N LYS A 49 0.68 -0.43 9.86
CA LYS A 49 1.16 -0.67 11.23
C LYS A 49 2.46 0.09 11.51
N SER A 50 2.68 0.39 12.78
CA SER A 50 3.88 1.08 13.27
C SER A 50 5.18 0.39 12.84
N GLY A 51 6.23 1.20 12.61
CA GLY A 51 7.54 0.70 12.16
C GLY A 51 7.76 0.71 10.65
N ASN A 52 6.79 1.20 9.87
CA ASN A 52 6.91 1.34 8.41
C ASN A 52 6.85 2.80 7.99
N SER A 53 7.33 3.07 6.78
CA SER A 53 7.32 4.39 6.16
C SER A 53 6.45 4.38 4.91
N ILE A 54 5.77 5.49 4.65
CA ILE A 54 4.96 5.68 3.45
C ILE A 54 5.28 7.03 2.82
N SER A 55 5.30 7.09 1.48
CA SER A 55 5.43 8.36 0.77
C SER A 55 4.12 9.13 0.79
N THR A 56 4.19 10.46 0.78
CA THR A 56 2.99 11.32 0.69
C THR A 56 2.19 11.08 -0.59
N GLY A 57 2.85 10.73 -1.69
CA GLY A 57 2.19 10.38 -2.94
C GLY A 57 1.37 9.08 -2.84
N ALA A 58 1.90 8.07 -2.16
CA ALA A 58 1.16 6.83 -1.89
C ALA A 58 -0.06 7.10 -0.99
N LEU A 59 0.15 7.88 0.07
CA LEU A 59 -0.93 8.27 1.00
C LEU A 59 -2.04 9.07 0.31
N ALA A 60 -1.69 10.06 -0.51
CA ALA A 60 -2.66 10.86 -1.27
C ALA A 60 -3.44 10.01 -2.27
N SER A 61 -2.79 9.01 -2.86
CA SER A 61 -3.43 8.13 -3.84
C SER A 61 -4.50 7.24 -3.24
N PHE A 62 -4.40 6.87 -1.96
CA PHE A 62 -5.49 6.12 -1.31
C PHE A 62 -6.82 6.90 -1.36
N GLY A 63 -6.79 8.20 -1.09
CA GLY A 63 -7.99 9.04 -1.21
C GLY A 63 -8.46 9.25 -2.65
N PHE A 64 -7.54 9.30 -3.63
CA PHE A 64 -7.90 9.45 -5.04
C PHE A 64 -8.58 8.19 -5.61
N TRP A 65 -8.18 7.02 -5.14
CA TRP A 65 -8.62 5.72 -5.66
C TRP A 65 -9.67 5.03 -4.78
N ASP A 66 -10.27 5.75 -3.83
CA ASP A 66 -11.29 5.23 -2.91
C ASP A 66 -10.83 3.96 -2.16
N ILE A 67 -9.61 4.01 -1.62
CA ILE A 67 -8.98 2.91 -0.89
C ILE A 67 -9.10 3.17 0.60
N ASP A 68 -9.70 2.23 1.34
CA ASP A 68 -9.82 2.32 2.80
C ASP A 68 -8.43 2.25 3.45
N VAL A 69 -8.17 3.13 4.42
CA VAL A 69 -6.88 3.18 5.13
C VAL A 69 -7.12 2.98 6.63
N LEU A 70 -6.60 1.86 7.15
CA LEU A 70 -6.56 1.60 8.58
C LEU A 70 -5.17 1.90 9.14
N VAL A 71 -5.07 2.96 9.95
CA VAL A 71 -3.87 3.24 10.74
C VAL A 71 -4.01 2.52 12.07
N MET A 72 -3.17 1.51 12.28
CA MET A 72 -3.19 0.69 13.49
C MET A 72 -1.93 0.97 14.31
N THR A 73 -2.14 1.56 15.49
CA THR A 73 -1.13 1.56 16.56
C THR A 73 -1.26 0.29 17.38
N SER A 74 -0.24 -0.02 18.18
CA SER A 74 -0.23 -1.15 19.12
C SER A 74 -1.46 -1.17 20.02
#